data_AF-A0A833LI71-F1
#
_entry.id   AF-A0A833LI71-F1
#
_cell.length_a   1.000
_cell.length_b   1.000
_cell.length_c   1.000
_cell.angle_alpha   90.00
_cell.angle_beta   90.00
_cell.angle_gamma   90.00
#
_symmetry.space_group_name_H-M   'P 1'
#
loop_
_entity.id
_entity.type
_entity.pdbx_description
1 polymer ?
#
loop_
_entity_poly.entity_id
_entity_poly.type
_entity_poly.pdbx_seq_one_letter_code
_entity_poly.pdbx_strand_id
1 'polypeptide(L)'
;MIHLADTVTKVADKARGGVLVCGSHGGLYPGYLAAKAGVSAVIFNDAGGGRDEAGIGSLAYLEGLGIAAATASNMSCRIGDARDMAARGRISHVNGLAAKLVVKVGEPCADAARKLEAAPPPPGAVIGPVSEARSLYPVPGQRRIVLIDSASLVLPEDAGQIVVTGSHGGLLGGNDFLALQVDAFAGVFHDAGIGIDEAGTTRLPALDRRGIAGVTVA
;
A
#
# COMPACT_ATOMS: atom_id res chain seq x y z
N MET A 1 -8.41 -5.23 -18.95
CA MET A 1 -9.14 -4.14 -18.26
C MET A 1 -8.29 -3.65 -17.11
N ILE A 2 -8.11 -2.33 -17.01
CA ILE A 2 -7.32 -1.68 -15.94
C ILE A 2 -8.28 -1.16 -14.86
N HIS A 3 -7.97 -1.47 -13.60
CA HIS A 3 -8.72 -1.05 -12.41
C HIS A 3 -7.84 -0.15 -11.55
N LEU A 4 -8.43 0.90 -10.98
CA LEU A 4 -7.76 1.81 -10.06
C LEU A 4 -8.34 1.62 -8.65
N ALA A 5 -7.48 1.51 -7.64
CA ALA A 5 -7.92 1.45 -6.24
C ALA A 5 -6.91 2.15 -5.31
N ASP A 6 -7.37 3.12 -4.53
CA ASP A 6 -6.50 3.87 -3.60
C ASP A 6 -5.94 2.99 -2.47
N THR A 7 -6.61 1.87 -2.19
CA THR A 7 -6.15 0.87 -1.22
C THR A 7 -6.47 -0.53 -1.70
N VAL A 8 -5.53 -1.45 -1.49
CA VAL A 8 -5.68 -2.86 -1.84
C VAL A 8 -6.77 -3.56 -1.01
N THR A 9 -7.02 -3.08 0.21
CA THR A 9 -8.03 -3.64 1.14
C THR A 9 -9.47 -3.48 0.63
N LYS A 10 -9.69 -2.66 -0.40
CA LYS A 10 -11.00 -2.43 -1.03
C LYS A 10 -11.07 -2.95 -2.47
N VAL A 11 -10.11 -3.80 -2.88
CA VAL A 11 -10.13 -4.45 -4.20
C VAL A 11 -11.16 -5.57 -4.16
N ALA A 12 -12.35 -5.29 -4.66
CA ALA A 12 -13.40 -6.30 -4.86
C ALA A 12 -13.07 -7.25 -6.03
N ASP A 13 -13.87 -8.31 -6.20
CA ASP A 13 -13.79 -9.28 -7.33
C ASP A 13 -13.75 -8.63 -8.72
N LYS A 14 -14.09 -7.34 -8.82
CA LYS A 14 -14.06 -6.56 -10.07
C LYS A 14 -12.69 -6.52 -10.74
N ALA A 15 -11.59 -6.66 -10.01
CA ALA A 15 -10.24 -6.65 -10.59
C ALA A 15 -9.74 -8.03 -11.04
N ARG A 16 -10.54 -9.09 -10.84
CA ARG A 16 -10.17 -10.47 -11.20
C ARG A 16 -9.88 -10.57 -12.69
N GLY A 17 -8.73 -11.16 -13.02
CA GLY A 17 -8.25 -11.30 -14.40
C GLY A 17 -7.83 -9.99 -15.08
N GLY A 18 -7.83 -8.87 -14.35
CA GLY A 18 -7.46 -7.55 -14.84
C GLY A 18 -6.10 -7.08 -14.35
N VAL A 19 -5.75 -5.85 -14.73
CA VAL A 19 -4.58 -5.12 -14.22
C VAL A 19 -5.05 -4.18 -13.13
N LEU A 20 -4.40 -4.21 -11.97
CA LEU A 20 -4.68 -3.29 -10.86
C LEU A 20 -3.59 -2.22 -10.75
N VAL A 21 -3.95 -0.95 -10.77
CA VAL A 21 -3.08 0.14 -10.29
C VAL A 21 -3.57 0.54 -8.90
N CYS A 22 -2.71 0.41 -7.90
CA CYS A 22 -3.10 0.48 -6.50
C CYS A 22 -2.27 1.49 -5.71
N GLY A 23 -2.94 2.39 -4.99
CA GLY A 23 -2.35 3.42 -4.14
C GLY A 23 -1.55 2.89 -2.94
N SER A 24 -1.76 1.64 -2.55
CA SER A 24 -0.97 0.99 -1.48
C SER A 24 0.50 0.82 -1.85
N HIS A 25 1.35 0.68 -0.83
CA HIS A 25 2.74 0.30 -1.01
C HIS A 25 2.86 -1.14 -1.55
N GLY A 26 3.95 -1.45 -2.23
CA GLY A 26 4.23 -2.76 -2.83
C GLY A 26 4.75 -3.81 -1.84
N GLY A 27 4.32 -3.78 -0.57
CA GLY A 27 4.74 -4.75 0.44
C GLY A 27 4.12 -6.14 0.30
N LEU A 28 4.64 -7.11 1.04
CA LEU A 28 4.22 -8.52 0.96
C LEU A 28 2.71 -8.70 1.16
N TYR A 29 2.12 -8.12 2.21
CA TYR A 29 0.70 -8.29 2.51
C TYR A 29 -0.21 -7.64 1.44
N PRO A 30 0.03 -6.40 0.97
CA PRO A 30 -0.64 -5.88 -0.22
C PRO A 30 -0.53 -6.79 -1.45
N GLY A 31 0.65 -7.36 -1.72
CA GLY A 31 0.85 -8.34 -2.77
C GLY A 31 -0.04 -9.58 -2.60
N TYR A 32 -0.11 -10.14 -1.40
CA TYR A 32 -1.00 -11.24 -1.04
C TYR A 32 -2.47 -10.91 -1.30
N LEU A 33 -2.93 -9.71 -0.91
CA LEU A 33 -4.31 -9.29 -1.16
C LEU A 33 -4.62 -9.14 -2.65
N ALA A 34 -3.69 -8.61 -3.45
CA ALA A 34 -3.85 -8.55 -4.90
C ALA A 34 -3.89 -9.95 -5.54
N ALA A 35 -3.02 -10.86 -5.11
CA ALA A 35 -3.04 -12.25 -5.56
C ALA A 35 -4.37 -12.94 -5.20
N LYS A 36 -4.87 -12.74 -3.97
CA LYS A 36 -6.16 -13.28 -3.52
C LYS A 36 -7.34 -12.71 -4.29
N ALA A 37 -7.27 -11.46 -4.73
CA ALA A 37 -8.26 -10.84 -5.62
C ALA A 37 -8.22 -11.42 -7.06
N GLY A 38 -7.20 -12.21 -7.39
CA GLY A 38 -7.08 -12.91 -8.66
C GLY A 38 -6.74 -11.98 -9.83
N VAL A 39 -5.97 -10.92 -9.59
CA VAL A 39 -5.49 -10.02 -10.66
C VAL A 39 -4.50 -10.75 -11.58
N SER A 40 -4.47 -10.38 -12.87
CA SER A 40 -3.44 -10.85 -13.81
C SER A 40 -2.14 -10.08 -13.68
N ALA A 41 -2.23 -8.81 -13.27
CA ALA A 41 -1.07 -7.98 -12.97
C ALA A 41 -1.39 -6.84 -12.00
N VAL A 42 -0.36 -6.27 -11.36
CA VAL A 42 -0.51 -5.14 -10.42
C VAL A 42 0.63 -4.15 -10.48
N ILE A 43 0.31 -2.86 -10.30
CA ILE A 43 1.25 -1.76 -10.08
C ILE A 43 0.95 -1.13 -8.72
N PHE A 44 1.89 -1.20 -7.79
CA PHE A 44 1.81 -0.53 -6.48
C PHE A 44 2.65 0.76 -6.45
N ASN A 45 2.60 1.52 -5.35
CA ASN A 45 3.59 2.56 -5.05
C ASN A 45 4.80 1.93 -4.35
N ASP A 46 6.03 2.38 -4.62
CA ASP A 46 7.22 1.81 -3.96
C ASP A 46 7.45 2.32 -2.53
N ALA A 47 6.73 3.37 -2.12
CA ALA A 47 6.82 3.98 -0.79
C ALA A 47 8.26 4.34 -0.36
N GLY A 48 9.14 4.65 -1.34
CA GLY A 48 10.55 4.95 -1.08
C GLY A 48 11.41 3.72 -0.75
N GLY A 49 10.91 2.51 -1.04
CA GLY A 49 11.60 1.25 -0.77
C GLY A 49 11.42 0.75 0.66
N GLY A 50 11.43 1.65 1.65
CA GLY A 50 11.34 1.31 3.07
C GLY A 50 12.53 0.47 3.57
N ARG A 51 12.53 0.14 4.86
CA ARG A 51 13.56 -0.71 5.45
C ARG A 51 13.59 -2.09 4.78
N ASP A 52 14.79 -2.57 4.45
CA ASP A 52 15.01 -3.90 3.84
C ASP A 52 14.13 -4.15 2.60
N GLU A 53 13.88 -3.09 1.82
CA GLU A 53 13.05 -3.12 0.60
C GLU A 53 11.57 -3.52 0.84
N ALA A 54 11.06 -3.32 2.06
CA ALA A 54 9.69 -3.67 2.45
C ALA A 54 8.61 -3.05 1.56
N GLY A 55 8.85 -1.86 0.99
CA GLY A 55 7.94 -1.16 0.07
C GLY A 55 7.82 -1.82 -1.31
N ILE A 56 8.71 -2.75 -1.67
CA ILE A 56 8.68 -3.51 -2.93
C ILE A 56 8.64 -5.03 -2.72
N GLY A 57 8.51 -5.50 -1.48
CA GLY A 57 8.57 -6.93 -1.12
C GLY A 57 7.55 -7.84 -1.83
N SER A 58 6.49 -7.28 -2.42
CA SER A 58 5.51 -8.01 -3.24
C SER A 58 6.07 -8.56 -4.55
N LEU A 59 7.12 -7.96 -5.13
CA LEU A 59 7.56 -8.27 -6.50
C LEU A 59 8.00 -9.73 -6.65
N ALA A 60 8.89 -10.20 -5.78
CA ALA A 60 9.37 -11.58 -5.78
C ALA A 60 8.26 -12.57 -5.39
N TYR A 61 7.42 -12.20 -4.43
CA TYR A 61 6.27 -13.00 -4.02
C TYR A 61 5.28 -13.23 -5.17
N LEU A 62 4.90 -12.17 -5.87
CA LEU A 62 3.97 -12.23 -7.00
C LEU A 62 4.58 -12.95 -8.21
N GLU A 63 5.89 -12.81 -8.44
CA GLU A 63 6.60 -13.57 -9.46
C GLU A 63 6.52 -15.08 -9.21
N GLY A 64 6.73 -15.51 -7.95
CA GLY A 64 6.57 -16.91 -7.54
C GLY A 64 5.14 -17.45 -7.75
N LEU A 65 4.15 -16.57 -7.82
CA LEU A 65 2.75 -16.91 -8.10
C LEU A 65 2.38 -16.78 -9.59
N GLY A 66 3.31 -16.42 -10.47
CA GLY A 66 3.01 -16.22 -11.89
C GLY A 66 2.27 -14.92 -12.20
N ILE A 67 2.30 -13.92 -11.30
CA ILE A 67 1.62 -12.62 -11.46
C ILE A 67 2.64 -11.56 -11.86
N ALA A 68 2.38 -10.85 -12.96
CA ALA A 68 3.22 -9.74 -13.38
C ALA A 68 3.04 -8.54 -12.44
N ALA A 69 4.13 -7.98 -11.94
CA ALA A 69 4.08 -6.91 -10.95
C ALA A 69 5.11 -5.83 -11.21
N ALA A 70 4.73 -4.60 -10.90
CA ALA A 70 5.61 -3.43 -10.91
C ALA A 70 5.30 -2.51 -9.73
N THR A 71 6.18 -1.55 -9.49
CA THR A 71 5.91 -0.42 -8.61
C THR A 71 6.15 0.89 -9.34
N ALA A 72 5.42 1.94 -8.96
CA ALA A 72 5.62 3.31 -9.39
C ALA A 72 6.34 4.10 -8.29
N SER A 73 7.20 5.04 -8.70
CA SER A 73 8.00 5.83 -7.78
C SER A 73 7.15 6.78 -6.94
N ASN A 74 7.32 6.74 -5.63
CA ASN A 74 6.79 7.73 -4.69
C ASN A 74 7.19 9.18 -5.02
N MET A 75 8.30 9.38 -5.75
CA MET A 75 8.77 10.70 -6.21
C MET A 75 8.09 11.15 -7.51
N SER A 76 7.28 10.30 -8.13
CA SER A 76 6.58 10.61 -9.39
C SER A 76 5.05 10.70 -9.23
N CYS A 77 4.50 10.03 -8.23
CA CYS A 77 3.07 9.98 -7.92
C CYS A 77 2.80 9.78 -6.44
N ARG A 78 1.64 10.22 -5.99
CA ARG A 78 1.19 10.18 -4.60
C ARG A 78 0.86 8.76 -4.17
N ILE A 79 1.33 8.38 -2.99
CA ILE A 79 0.87 7.16 -2.32
C ILE A 79 -0.57 7.35 -1.84
N GLY A 80 -1.40 6.32 -1.95
CA GLY A 80 -2.81 6.37 -1.62
C GLY A 80 -3.72 7.02 -2.68
N ASP A 81 -3.22 7.35 -3.88
CA ASP A 81 -4.01 7.91 -4.99
C ASP A 81 -3.73 7.17 -6.30
N ALA A 82 -4.56 6.18 -6.62
CA ALA A 82 -4.35 5.35 -7.81
C ALA A 82 -4.59 6.12 -9.12
N ARG A 83 -5.39 7.19 -9.08
CA ARG A 83 -5.65 8.03 -10.26
C ARG A 83 -4.43 8.87 -10.59
N ASP A 84 -3.81 9.49 -9.58
CA ASP A 84 -2.56 10.23 -9.72
C ASP A 84 -1.42 9.31 -10.21
N MET A 85 -1.31 8.10 -9.64
CA MET A 85 -0.39 7.07 -10.11
C MET A 85 -0.56 6.77 -11.60
N ALA A 86 -1.79 6.51 -12.05
CA ALA A 86 -2.05 6.25 -13.46
C ALA A 86 -1.76 7.46 -14.36
N ALA A 87 -2.05 8.68 -13.89
CA ALA A 87 -1.92 9.89 -14.68
C ALA A 87 -0.47 10.33 -14.90
N ARG A 88 0.40 10.22 -13.88
CA ARG A 88 1.76 10.77 -13.93
C ARG A 88 2.86 9.90 -13.33
N GLY A 89 2.48 8.78 -12.70
CA GLY A 89 3.45 7.88 -12.08
C GLY A 89 4.44 7.34 -13.11
N ARG A 90 5.65 7.05 -12.65
CA ARG A 90 6.70 6.38 -13.41
C ARG A 90 7.10 5.10 -12.72
N ILE A 91 7.28 4.03 -13.50
CA ILE A 91 7.69 2.73 -12.95
C ILE A 91 9.07 2.84 -12.30
N SER A 92 9.22 2.37 -11.07
CA SER A 92 10.52 2.31 -10.37
C SER A 92 11.10 0.90 -10.36
N HIS A 93 10.28 -0.13 -10.18
CA HIS A 93 10.72 -1.52 -10.16
C HIS A 93 9.74 -2.42 -10.92
N VAL A 94 10.25 -3.54 -11.44
CA VAL A 94 9.49 -4.56 -12.17
C VAL A 94 9.97 -5.95 -11.75
N ASN A 95 9.07 -6.92 -11.70
CA ASN A 95 9.45 -8.33 -11.61
C ASN A 95 9.76 -8.92 -13.00
N GLY A 96 10.31 -10.14 -13.06
CA GLY A 96 10.72 -10.75 -14.32
C GLY A 96 9.57 -11.00 -15.30
N LEU A 97 8.34 -11.22 -14.79
CA LEU A 97 7.15 -11.39 -15.62
C LEU A 97 6.71 -10.08 -16.29
N ALA A 98 6.70 -8.98 -15.55
CA ALA A 98 6.43 -7.65 -16.11
C ALA A 98 7.51 -7.24 -17.13
N ALA A 99 8.78 -7.55 -16.86
CA ALA A 99 9.88 -7.29 -17.79
C ALA A 99 9.73 -8.07 -19.10
N LYS A 100 9.25 -9.33 -19.07
CA LYS A 100 8.94 -10.14 -20.27
C LYS A 100 7.81 -9.53 -21.10
N LEU A 101 6.89 -8.81 -20.46
CA LEU A 101 5.85 -8.00 -21.11
C LEU A 101 6.36 -6.61 -21.52
N VAL A 102 7.68 -6.44 -21.61
CA VAL A 102 8.40 -5.23 -22.02
C VAL A 102 8.07 -3.99 -21.18
N VAL A 103 7.65 -4.18 -19.93
CA VAL A 103 7.56 -3.10 -18.94
C VAL A 103 8.97 -2.69 -18.51
N LYS A 104 9.24 -1.39 -18.49
CA LYS A 104 10.56 -0.81 -18.21
C LYS A 104 10.50 0.21 -17.09
N VAL A 105 11.53 0.19 -16.25
CA VAL A 105 11.76 1.27 -15.27
C VAL A 105 11.85 2.63 -15.98
N GLY A 106 11.24 3.65 -15.38
CA GLY A 106 11.17 5.02 -15.86
C GLY A 106 9.99 5.33 -16.80
N GLU A 107 9.31 4.31 -17.34
CA GLU A 107 8.19 4.54 -18.25
C GLU A 107 6.92 4.99 -17.52
N PRO A 108 5.98 5.66 -18.21
CA PRO A 108 4.71 6.07 -17.62
C PRO A 108 3.89 4.88 -17.11
N CYS A 109 3.32 5.03 -15.91
CA CYS A 109 2.47 4.01 -15.26
C CYS A 109 1.31 3.57 -16.16
N ALA A 110 0.67 4.50 -16.88
CA ALA A 110 -0.38 4.18 -17.85
C ALA A 110 0.11 3.31 -19.02
N ASP A 111 1.34 3.52 -19.51
CA ASP A 111 1.92 2.70 -20.58
C ASP A 111 2.22 1.29 -20.06
N ALA A 112 2.83 1.20 -18.87
CA ALA A 112 3.08 -0.06 -18.19
C ALA A 112 1.78 -0.85 -17.93
N ALA A 113 0.73 -0.18 -17.43
CA ALA A 113 -0.56 -0.82 -17.17
C ALA A 113 -1.19 -1.41 -18.45
N ARG A 114 -1.08 -0.70 -19.59
CA ARG A 114 -1.52 -1.22 -20.89
C ARG A 114 -0.73 -2.44 -21.35
N LYS A 115 0.60 -2.44 -21.19
CA LYS A 115 1.44 -3.60 -21.50
C LYS A 115 1.08 -4.81 -20.64
N LEU A 116 0.81 -4.57 -19.36
CA LEU A 116 0.41 -5.60 -18.41
C LEU A 116 -0.96 -6.22 -18.71
N GLU A 117 -1.80 -5.61 -19.57
CA GLU A 117 -3.05 -6.25 -20.01
C GLU A 117 -2.81 -7.53 -20.82
N ALA A 118 -1.60 -7.73 -21.36
CA ALA A 118 -1.19 -8.97 -22.01
C ALA A 118 -0.76 -10.07 -21.02
N ALA A 119 -0.76 -9.80 -19.70
CA ALA A 119 -0.44 -10.81 -18.71
C ALA A 119 -1.48 -11.94 -18.72
N PRO A 120 -1.04 -13.21 -18.70
CA PRO A 120 -1.97 -14.32 -18.58
C PRO A 120 -2.73 -14.25 -17.25
N PRO A 121 -3.93 -14.84 -17.16
CA PRO A 121 -4.60 -15.00 -15.87
C PRO A 121 -3.68 -15.74 -14.90
N PRO A 122 -3.74 -15.41 -13.59
CA PRO A 122 -2.92 -16.08 -12.61
C PRO A 122 -3.22 -17.58 -12.64
N PRO A 123 -2.20 -18.45 -12.45
CA PRO A 123 -2.43 -19.86 -12.25
C PRO A 123 -3.49 -20.05 -11.16
N GLY A 124 -4.40 -21.02 -11.32
CA GLY A 124 -5.42 -21.37 -10.32
C GLY A 124 -4.85 -21.98 -9.03
N ALA A 125 -3.63 -21.61 -8.66
CA ALA A 125 -2.93 -22.05 -7.48
C ALA A 125 -3.64 -21.52 -6.22
N VAL A 126 -3.65 -22.36 -5.19
CA VAL A 126 -4.12 -21.96 -3.87
C VAL A 126 -3.14 -20.95 -3.29
N ILE A 127 -3.60 -19.73 -3.08
CA ILE A 127 -2.81 -18.69 -2.42
C ILE A 127 -2.71 -19.03 -0.94
N GLY A 128 -1.50 -19.39 -0.48
CA GLY A 128 -1.23 -19.63 0.93
C GLY A 128 -1.49 -18.38 1.78
N PRO A 129 -1.94 -18.53 3.04
CA PRO A 129 -2.27 -17.38 3.88
C PRO A 129 -1.02 -16.58 4.22
N VAL A 130 -1.08 -15.27 4.02
CA VAL A 130 -0.20 -14.30 4.67
C VAL A 130 -1.03 -13.59 5.74
N SER A 131 -0.53 -13.56 6.97
CA SER A 131 -1.21 -12.92 8.09
C SER A 131 -0.63 -11.55 8.39
N GLU A 132 -1.48 -10.65 8.86
CA GLU A 132 -1.04 -9.46 9.59
C GLU A 132 -1.01 -9.76 11.09
N ALA A 133 -0.13 -9.04 11.79
CA ALA A 133 0.04 -9.14 13.22
C ALA A 133 -0.60 -7.95 13.95
N ARG A 134 -1.09 -8.26 15.16
CA ARG A 134 -1.49 -7.29 16.17
C ARG A 134 -0.87 -7.74 17.49
N SER A 135 -0.15 -6.84 18.14
CA SER A 135 0.40 -7.08 19.48
C SER A 135 0.18 -5.88 20.39
N LEU A 136 0.02 -6.16 21.67
CA LEU A 136 -0.18 -5.14 22.69
C LEU A 136 1.06 -5.11 23.58
N TYR A 137 1.68 -3.95 23.70
CA TYR A 137 2.79 -3.73 24.60
C TYR A 137 2.32 -2.90 25.80
N PRO A 138 2.10 -3.52 26.96
CA PRO A 138 1.68 -2.81 28.16
C PRO A 138 2.84 -1.98 28.73
N VAL A 139 2.53 -0.76 29.18
CA VAL A 139 3.48 0.10 29.89
C VAL A 139 2.86 0.49 31.23
N PRO A 140 3.37 0.00 32.37
CA PRO A 140 2.77 0.26 33.68
C PRO A 140 2.59 1.75 33.97
N GLY A 141 1.38 2.14 34.39
CA GLY A 141 1.02 3.52 34.70
C GLY A 141 0.94 4.46 33.48
N GLN A 142 1.09 3.94 32.26
CA GLN A 142 1.04 4.71 31.02
C GLN A 142 0.04 4.10 30.03
N ARG A 143 -0.11 4.75 28.87
CA ARG A 143 -0.91 4.23 27.76
C ARG A 143 -0.25 3.00 27.18
N ARG A 144 -1.04 2.00 26.77
CA ARG A 144 -0.51 0.83 26.07
C ARG A 144 -0.10 1.23 24.65
N ILE A 145 0.88 0.52 24.12
CA ILE A 145 1.28 0.67 22.71
C ILE A 145 0.65 -0.48 21.94
N VAL A 146 -0.16 -0.14 20.94
CA VAL A 146 -0.83 -1.06 20.03
C VAL A 146 0.01 -1.13 18.76
N LEU A 147 0.67 -2.27 18.52
CA LEU A 147 1.48 -2.50 17.33
C LEU A 147 0.66 -3.30 16.34
N ILE A 148 0.42 -2.74 15.16
CA ILE A 148 -0.41 -3.34 14.10
C ILE A 148 0.28 -3.19 12.73
N ASP A 149 0.20 -4.20 11.88
CA ASP A 149 0.83 -4.09 10.55
C ASP A 149 0.09 -3.07 9.66
N SER A 150 -1.24 -2.97 9.82
CA SER A 150 -2.08 -2.06 9.03
C SER A 150 -3.09 -1.30 9.89
N ALA A 151 -3.41 -0.08 9.47
CA ALA A 151 -4.47 0.73 10.06
C ALA A 151 -5.86 0.07 9.98
N SER A 152 -6.04 -0.98 9.16
CA SER A 152 -7.28 -1.79 9.14
C SER A 152 -7.45 -2.68 10.39
N LEU A 153 -6.41 -2.87 11.20
CA LEU A 153 -6.45 -3.70 12.41
C LEU A 153 -6.74 -2.90 13.68
N VAL A 154 -7.01 -1.60 13.55
CA VAL A 154 -7.44 -0.74 14.65
C VAL A 154 -8.79 -1.22 15.17
N LEU A 155 -8.93 -1.28 16.49
CA LEU A 155 -10.18 -1.65 17.16
C LEU A 155 -10.72 -0.48 17.97
N PRO A 156 -12.03 -0.43 18.26
CA PRO A 156 -12.62 0.61 19.12
C PRO A 156 -11.95 0.73 20.49
N GLU A 157 -11.43 -0.40 21.00
CA GLU A 157 -10.73 -0.49 22.28
C GLU A 157 -9.42 0.32 22.31
N ASP A 158 -8.87 0.69 21.15
CA ASP A 158 -7.60 1.42 21.03
C ASP A 158 -7.75 2.93 21.27
N ALA A 159 -8.97 3.38 21.56
CA ALA A 159 -9.25 4.76 21.95
C ALA A 159 -8.37 5.20 23.13
N GLY A 160 -7.79 6.39 22.99
CA GLY A 160 -6.87 6.97 23.98
C GLY A 160 -5.52 6.25 24.13
N GLN A 161 -5.21 5.23 23.32
CA GLN A 161 -3.91 4.51 23.34
C GLN A 161 -2.93 5.08 22.30
N ILE A 162 -1.69 4.56 22.29
CA ILE A 162 -0.72 4.85 21.22
C ILE A 162 -0.85 3.75 20.18
N VAL A 163 -1.14 4.10 18.93
CA VAL A 163 -1.23 3.16 17.81
C VAL A 163 -0.01 3.34 16.91
N VAL A 164 0.76 2.28 16.72
CA VAL A 164 1.89 2.23 15.78
C VAL A 164 1.51 1.29 14.65
N THR A 165 1.52 1.81 13.42
CA THR A 165 1.12 1.05 12.24
C THR A 165 2.18 1.05 11.14
N GLY A 166 2.31 -0.09 10.46
CA GLY A 166 3.09 -0.21 9.21
C GLY A 166 2.44 0.46 7.99
N SER A 167 1.24 1.01 8.12
CA SER A 167 0.60 1.80 7.05
C SER A 167 1.35 3.10 6.77
N HIS A 168 1.34 3.52 5.51
CA HIS A 168 1.89 4.82 5.11
C HIS A 168 1.06 5.99 5.67
N GLY A 169 1.72 7.14 5.84
CA GLY A 169 1.13 8.37 6.34
C GLY A 169 0.31 9.15 5.31
N GLY A 170 0.13 8.61 4.09
CA GLY A 170 -0.81 9.15 3.11
C GLY A 170 -2.29 9.02 3.51
N LEU A 171 -3.03 10.12 3.42
CA LEU A 171 -4.46 10.21 3.72
C LEU A 171 -5.29 9.76 2.51
N LEU A 172 -6.17 8.80 2.73
CA LEU A 172 -7.03 8.26 1.67
C LEU A 172 -8.25 9.13 1.45
N GLY A 173 -8.45 9.62 0.21
CA GLY A 173 -9.67 10.28 -0.23
C GLY A 173 -10.02 11.59 0.51
N GLY A 174 -9.06 12.22 1.18
CA GLY A 174 -9.27 13.47 1.93
C GLY A 174 -10.22 13.34 3.13
N ASN A 175 -10.50 12.11 3.60
CA ASN A 175 -11.41 11.87 4.70
C ASN A 175 -10.64 11.75 6.02
N ASP A 176 -10.78 12.73 6.91
CA ASP A 176 -10.09 12.78 8.21
C ASP A 176 -10.38 11.56 9.10
N PHE A 177 -11.54 10.92 8.97
CA PHE A 177 -11.83 9.68 9.69
C PHE A 177 -10.90 8.54 9.27
N LEU A 178 -10.48 8.50 8.00
CA LEU A 178 -9.55 7.50 7.49
C LEU A 178 -8.09 7.75 7.89
N ALA A 179 -7.79 8.91 8.49
CA ALA A 179 -6.46 9.17 9.07
C ALA A 179 -6.13 8.18 10.18
N LEU A 180 -7.12 7.83 11.01
CA LEU A 180 -7.06 6.75 11.99
C LEU A 180 -8.48 6.44 12.48
N GLN A 181 -9.01 5.24 12.29
CA GLN A 181 -10.43 4.94 12.53
C GLN A 181 -10.81 4.80 14.03
N VAL A 182 -9.98 5.35 14.91
CA VAL A 182 -10.24 5.47 16.35
C VAL A 182 -9.64 6.79 16.83
N ASP A 183 -10.21 7.37 17.88
CA ASP A 183 -9.64 8.53 18.57
C ASP A 183 -8.56 8.06 19.55
N ALA A 184 -7.43 7.63 18.99
CA ALA A 184 -6.23 7.29 19.74
C ALA A 184 -5.63 8.53 20.41
N PHE A 185 -4.75 8.33 21.39
CA PHE A 185 -3.93 9.42 21.91
C PHE A 185 -2.87 9.85 20.90
N ALA A 186 -2.24 8.88 20.23
CA ALA A 186 -1.26 9.12 19.19
C ALA A 186 -1.31 8.04 18.09
N GLY A 187 -0.99 8.42 16.86
CA GLY A 187 -0.81 7.53 15.72
C GLY A 187 0.58 7.67 15.10
N VAL A 188 1.25 6.55 14.87
CA VAL A 188 2.56 6.47 14.20
C VAL A 188 2.42 5.72 12.89
N PHE A 189 2.90 6.30 11.80
CA PHE A 189 2.81 5.79 10.42
C PHE A 189 4.19 5.78 9.75
N HIS A 190 4.32 5.06 8.63
CA HIS A 190 5.52 5.17 7.78
C HIS A 190 5.41 6.39 6.85
N ASP A 191 6.44 7.22 6.72
CA ASP A 191 6.40 8.45 5.91
C ASP A 191 6.43 8.20 4.40
N ALA A 192 6.73 6.96 4.00
CA ALA A 192 6.83 6.52 2.60
C ALA A 192 7.87 7.34 1.80
N GLY A 193 8.96 7.73 2.46
CA GLY A 193 9.99 8.60 1.92
C GLY A 193 9.52 10.04 1.71
N ILE A 194 8.44 10.45 2.40
CA ILE A 194 7.65 11.69 2.22
C ILE A 194 6.95 11.74 0.86
N GLY A 195 7.67 11.41 -0.22
CA GLY A 195 7.17 11.35 -1.59
C GLY A 195 6.88 12.72 -2.18
N ILE A 196 6.43 12.73 -3.43
CA ILE A 196 6.04 13.94 -4.14
C ILE A 196 4.84 14.59 -3.44
N ASP A 197 4.80 15.92 -3.43
CA ASP A 197 3.77 16.74 -2.79
C ASP A 197 3.57 16.42 -1.29
N GLU A 198 4.60 15.89 -0.62
CA GLU A 198 4.54 15.43 0.77
C GLU A 198 3.43 14.38 1.01
N ALA A 199 3.08 13.61 -0.01
CA ALA A 199 1.94 12.69 0.01
C ALA A 199 1.97 11.73 1.19
N GLY A 200 3.15 11.28 1.59
CA GLY A 200 3.37 10.31 2.66
C GLY A 200 3.17 10.84 4.08
N THR A 201 2.92 12.14 4.28
CA THR A 201 2.68 12.74 5.62
C THR A 201 1.28 13.37 5.75
N THR A 202 0.43 13.27 4.72
CA THR A 202 -0.87 13.94 4.64
C THR A 202 -1.91 13.51 5.70
N ARG A 203 -1.68 12.42 6.45
CA ARG A 203 -2.46 12.08 7.65
C ARG A 203 -2.18 13.03 8.81
N LEU A 204 -0.99 13.63 8.92
CA LEU A 204 -0.63 14.45 10.08
C LEU A 204 -1.58 15.64 10.27
N PRO A 205 -1.90 16.46 9.24
CA PRO A 205 -2.87 17.53 9.40
C PRO A 205 -4.30 17.04 9.73
N ALA A 206 -4.68 15.85 9.27
CA ALA A 206 -5.99 15.27 9.57
C ALA A 206 -6.11 14.74 11.00
N LEU A 207 -5.01 14.20 11.55
CA LEU A 207 -4.92 13.81 12.96
C LEU A 207 -4.94 15.04 13.87
N ASP A 208 -4.22 16.11 13.50
CA ASP A 208 -4.19 17.36 14.25
C ASP A 208 -5.59 17.99 14.36
N ARG A 209 -6.36 18.05 13.27
CA ARG A 209 -7.76 18.51 13.29
C ARG A 209 -8.67 17.69 14.21
N ARG A 210 -8.29 16.45 14.51
CA ARG A 210 -9.01 15.54 15.41
C ARG A 210 -8.45 15.54 16.84
N GLY A 211 -7.41 16.35 17.11
CA GLY A 211 -6.75 16.39 18.41
C GLY A 211 -5.93 15.14 18.73
N ILE A 212 -5.51 14.38 17.71
CA ILE A 212 -4.69 13.17 17.85
C ILE A 212 -3.25 13.52 17.50
N ALA A 213 -2.30 13.16 18.38
CA ALA A 213 -0.88 13.36 18.07
C ALA A 213 -0.45 12.44 16.90
N GLY A 214 0.10 13.02 15.84
CA GLY A 214 0.56 12.27 14.67
C GLY A 214 2.07 12.28 14.54
N VAL A 215 2.66 11.13 14.20
CA VAL A 215 4.08 11.00 13.85
C VAL A 215 4.23 10.12 12.61
N THR A 216 5.17 10.46 11.75
CA THR A 216 5.65 9.55 10.69
C THR A 216 7.11 9.17 10.91
N VAL A 217 7.48 7.96 10.51
CA VAL A 217 8.86 7.42 10.59
C VAL A 217 9.33 6.94 9.22
N ALA A 218 10.64 7.02 8.98
CA ALA A 218 11.30 6.52 7.76
C ALA A 218 11.68 5.04 7.85
#